data_AF-A0A9E0L9H8-F1
#
_entry.id   AF-A0A9E0L9H8-F1
#
_cell.length_a   1.000
_cell.length_b   1.000
_cell.length_c   1.000
_cell.angle_alpha   90.00
_cell.angle_beta   90.00
_cell.angle_gamma   90.00
#
_symmetry.space_group_name_H-M   'P 1'
#
loop_
_entity.id
_entity.type
_entity.pdbx_description
1 polymer ?
#
loop_
_entity_poly.entity_id
_entity_poly.type
_entity_poly.pdbx_seq_one_letter_code
_entity_poly.pdbx_strand_id
1 'polypeptide(L)' 'MEHHDDENEKVPMIQQLLDNPFLLLFIGVMVPMIVYSLWGVIEILTIPLAK' A
#
# COMPACT_ATOMS: atom_id res chain seq x y z
N MET A 1 39.21 -1.46 -12.18
CA MET A 1 38.06 -2.21 -11.67
C MET A 1 37.06 -2.22 -12.81
N GLU A 2 36.92 -3.32 -13.53
CA GLU A 2 35.86 -3.45 -14.53
C GLU A 2 34.53 -3.59 -13.77
N HIS A 3 33.61 -2.66 -13.98
CA HIS A 3 32.22 -2.85 -13.61
C HIS A 3 31.59 -3.73 -14.68
N HIS A 4 31.41 -5.01 -14.36
CA HIS A 4 30.57 -5.90 -15.15
C HIS A 4 29.13 -5.54 -14.76
N ASP A 5 28.53 -4.58 -15.47
CA ASP A 5 27.08 -4.38 -15.42
C ASP A 5 26.45 -5.62 -16.08
N ASP A 6 26.05 -6.57 -15.24
CA ASP A 6 25.42 -7.82 -15.69
C ASP A 6 24.01 -7.49 -16.19
N GLU A 7 23.89 -7.12 -17.48
CA GLU A 7 22.65 -6.69 -18.14
C GLU A 7 21.48 -7.71 -18.04
N ASN A 8 21.74 -8.91 -17.51
CA ASN A 8 20.76 -9.97 -17.29
C ASN A 8 20.21 -10.07 -15.85
N GLU A 9 20.56 -9.16 -14.95
CA GLU A 9 20.01 -9.20 -13.59
C GLU A 9 18.51 -8.85 -13.57
N LYS A 10 17.69 -9.73 -13.01
CA LYS A 10 16.25 -9.49 -12.91
C LYS A 10 15.96 -8.31 -11.97
N VAL A 11 15.21 -7.33 -12.47
CA VAL A 11 14.76 -6.19 -11.65
C VAL A 11 14.00 -6.70 -10.42
N PRO A 12 14.40 -6.31 -9.20
CA PRO A 12 13.72 -6.66 -7.96
C PRO A 12 12.23 -6.29 -7.97
N MET A 13 11.36 -7.15 -7.43
CA MET A 13 9.91 -6.91 -7.44
C MET A 13 9.50 -5.62 -6.73
N ILE A 14 10.19 -5.27 -5.63
CA ILE A 14 9.89 -4.04 -4.90
C ILE A 14 10.21 -2.80 -5.73
N GLN A 15 11.21 -2.87 -6.60
CA GLN A 15 11.59 -1.78 -7.49
C GLN A 15 10.50 -1.57 -8.55
N GLN A 16 10.03 -2.66 -9.18
CA GLN A 16 8.89 -2.61 -10.11
C GLN A 16 7.59 -2.08 -9.46
N LEU A 17 7.39 -2.36 -8.17
CA LEU A 17 6.26 -1.83 -7.39
C LEU A 17 6.38 -0.32 -7.18
N LEU A 18 7.57 0.16 -6.79
CA LEU A 18 7.85 1.57 -6.52
C LEU A 18 7.97 2.42 -7.80
N ASP A 19 8.33 1.81 -8.92
CA ASP A 19 8.47 2.50 -10.22
C ASP A 19 7.12 2.78 -10.90
N ASN A 20 6.01 2.21 -10.40
CA ASN A 20 4.67 2.47 -10.92
C ASN A 20 3.92 3.52 -10.07
N PRO A 21 3.90 4.81 -10.48
CA PRO A 21 3.29 5.87 -9.69
C PRO A 21 1.78 5.70 -9.47
N PHE A 22 1.06 5.08 -10.42
CA PHE A 22 -0.37 4.82 -10.26
C PHE A 22 -0.65 3.71 -9.26
N LEU A 23 0.21 2.69 -9.22
CA LEU A 23 0.09 1.62 -8.24
C LEU A 23 0.41 2.12 -6.83
N LEU A 24 1.43 2.97 -6.69
CA LEU A 24 1.70 3.67 -5.43
C LEU A 24 0.54 4.58 -5.01
N LEU A 25 -0.03 5.35 -5.93
CA LEU A 25 -1.19 6.19 -5.67
C LEU A 25 -2.42 5.36 -5.28
N PHE A 26 -2.66 4.24 -5.96
CA PHE A 26 -3.75 3.33 -5.65
C PHE A 26 -3.62 2.79 -4.23
N ILE A 27 -2.45 2.25 -3.86
CA ILE A 27 -2.19 1.78 -2.50
C ILE A 27 -2.32 2.93 -1.49
N GLY A 28 -1.77 4.10 -1.82
CA GLY A 28 -1.80 5.30 -0.98
C GLY A 28 -3.21 5.82 -0.68
N VAL A 29 -4.18 5.63 -1.58
CA VAL A 29 -5.58 6.00 -1.36
C VAL A 29 -6.39 4.83 -0.78
N MET A 30 -6.18 3.61 -1.27
CA MET A 30 -6.93 2.42 -0.86
C MET A 30 -6.66 2.03 0.60
N VAL A 31 -5.40 2.09 1.05
CA VAL A 31 -5.02 1.72 2.42
C VAL A 31 -5.76 2.58 3.45
N PRO A 32 -5.64 3.93 3.45
CA PRO A 32 -6.37 4.75 4.41
C PRO A 32 -7.89 4.64 4.24
N MET A 33 -8.39 4.52 3.00
CA MET A 33 -9.82 4.32 2.76
C MET A 33 -10.35 3.08 3.50
N ILE A 34 -9.68 1.94 3.36
CA ILE A 34 -10.09 0.70 4.04
C ILE A 34 -9.91 0.83 5.55
N VAL A 35 -8.75 1.30 6.01
CA VAL A 35 -8.43 1.41 7.45
C VAL A 35 -9.45 2.30 8.16
N TYR A 36 -9.71 3.50 7.64
CA TYR A 36 -10.66 4.43 8.26
C TYR A 36 -12.11 3.97 8.13
N SER A 37 -12.48 3.30 7.03
CA SER A 37 -13.83 2.75 6.90
C SER A 37 -14.06 1.63 7.92
N LEU A 38 -13.14 0.69 8.05
CA LEU A 38 -13.25 -0.40 9.02
C LEU A 38 -13.21 0.13 10.45
N TRP A 39 -12.32 1.07 10.75
CA TRP A 39 -12.28 1.70 12.07
C TRP A 39 -13.60 2.41 12.38
N GLY A 40 -14.12 3.24 11.47
CA GLY A 40 -15.41 3.92 11.67
C GLY A 40 -16.58 2.95 11.86
N VAL A 41 -16.60 1.82 11.14
CA VAL A 41 -17.60 0.76 11.36
C VAL A 41 -17.48 0.17 12.76
N ILE A 42 -16.27 -0.15 13.22
CA ILE A 42 -16.03 -0.65 14.59
C ILE A 42 -16.53 0.38 15.61
N GLU A 43 -16.21 1.66 15.44
CA GLU A 43 -16.68 2.72 16.33
C GLU A 43 -18.20 2.71 16.44
N ILE A 44 -18.92 2.74 15.30
CA ILE A 44 -20.39 2.73 15.28
C ILE A 44 -20.96 1.50 16.00
N LEU A 45 -20.41 0.31 15.75
CA LEU A 45 -20.89 -0.94 16.37
C LEU A 45 -20.63 -0.99 17.88
N THR A 46 -19.63 -0.25 18.36
CA THR A 46 -19.27 -0.19 19.79
C THR A 46 -19.95 0.94 20.55
N ILE A 47 -20.70 1.82 19.88
CA ILE A 47 -21.47 2.87 20.56
C ILE A 47 -22.53 2.21 21.45
N PRO A 48 -22.50 2.47 22.78
CA PRO A 48 -23.53 1.95 23.67
C PRO A 48 -24.87 2.60 23.33
N LEU A 49 -25.88 1.77 23.10
CA LEU A 49 -27.25 2.24 22.91
C LEU A 49 -27.74 2.84 24.23
N ALA A 50 -28.30 4.05 24.16
CA ALA A 50 -28.89 4.69 25.33
C ALA A 50 -29.99 3.80 25.93
N LYS A 51 -30.04 3.77 27.27
CA LYS A 51 -30.98 2.95 28.05
C LYS A 51 -32.40 3.52 28.03
#